data_AF-A0A0D7K8V0-F1
#
_entry.id   AF-A0A0D7K8V0-F1
#
_cell.length_a   1.000
_cell.length_b   1.000
_cell.length_c   1.000
_cell.angle_alpha   90.00
_cell.angle_beta   90.00
_cell.angle_gamma   90.00
#
_symmetry.space_group_name_H-M   'P 1'
#
loop_
_entity.id
_entity.type
_entity.pdbx_description
1 polymer ?
#
loop_
_entity_poly.entity_id
_entity_poly.type
_entity_poly.pdbx_seq_one_letter_code
_entity_poly.pdbx_strand_id
1 'polypeptide(L)'
;MRALFQLRESSISSLIPTMPQGKPAGVPCVQLDEQMRCKVFGQPERPAMCGQLQASVEMCGDVADGGVHARAWLMRLEELTRPG
;
A
#
# COMPACT_ATOMS: atom_id res chain seq x y z
N MET A 1 -18.00 6.44 -25.78
CA MET A 1 -16.75 5.83 -26.30
C MET A 1 -15.53 6.30 -25.47
N ARG A 2 -15.54 6.09 -24.15
CA ARG A 2 -14.38 6.33 -23.25
C ARG A 2 -14.58 5.74 -21.84
N ALA A 3 -15.39 4.69 -21.71
CA ALA A 3 -15.82 4.14 -20.42
C ALA A 3 -15.63 2.61 -20.28
N LEU A 4 -14.73 2.00 -21.07
CA LEU A 4 -14.59 0.53 -21.11
C LEU A 4 -13.14 0.02 -21.23
N PHE A 5 -12.11 0.77 -20.79
CA PHE A 5 -10.70 0.32 -20.94
C PHE A 5 -9.80 0.55 -19.71
N GLN A 6 -10.31 0.46 -18.48
CA GLN A 6 -9.46 0.38 -17.28
C GLN A 6 -10.01 -0.60 -16.21
N LEU A 7 -10.62 -1.70 -16.64
CA LEU A 7 -11.05 -2.80 -15.76
C LEU A 7 -10.33 -4.11 -16.07
N ARG A 8 -9.04 -4.03 -16.39
CA ARG A 8 -8.13 -5.17 -16.38
C ARG A 8 -6.81 -4.73 -15.78
N GLU A 9 -6.10 -5.72 -15.26
CA GLU A 9 -4.81 -5.67 -14.59
C GLU A 9 -4.83 -5.28 -13.10
N SER A 10 -4.84 -6.33 -12.28
CA SER A 10 -4.40 -6.39 -10.88
C SER A 10 -2.91 -6.03 -10.73
N SER A 11 -2.55 -4.78 -11.04
CA SER A 11 -1.19 -4.30 -10.90
C SER A 11 -1.21 -2.89 -10.31
N ILE A 12 -0.44 -2.71 -9.24
CA ILE A 12 -0.14 -1.43 -8.58
C ILE A 12 0.61 -0.54 -9.59
N SER A 13 -0.08 -0.02 -10.60
CA SER A 13 0.46 0.75 -11.72
C SER A 13 0.27 2.25 -11.53
N SER A 14 0.26 2.73 -10.27
CA SER A 14 0.43 4.16 -10.02
C SER A 14 1.90 4.41 -9.76
N LEU A 15 2.55 5.08 -10.70
CA LEU A 15 3.95 5.50 -10.70
C LEU A 15 4.39 5.98 -9.31
N ILE A 16 5.07 5.12 -8.56
CA ILE A 16 5.83 5.55 -7.39
C ILE A 16 7.06 6.26 -7.96
N PRO A 17 7.29 7.55 -7.65
CA PRO A 17 8.56 8.19 -7.97
C PRO A 17 9.68 7.31 -7.38
N THR A 18 10.55 6.77 -8.24
CA THR A 18 11.65 5.82 -7.92
C THR A 18 11.34 4.31 -8.00
N MET A 19 10.11 3.86 -8.33
CA MET A 19 9.81 2.42 -8.57
C MET A 19 8.91 2.21 -9.81
N PRO A 20 9.48 2.28 -11.04
CA PRO A 20 8.69 2.23 -12.29
C PRO A 20 7.98 0.89 -12.56
N GLN A 21 8.39 -0.19 -11.88
CA GLN A 21 7.70 -1.49 -11.94
C GLN A 21 6.77 -1.75 -10.75
N GLY A 22 6.47 -0.72 -9.95
CA GLY A 22 5.66 -0.84 -8.73
C GLY A 22 6.48 -1.31 -7.52
N LYS A 23 5.81 -1.38 -6.36
CA LYS A 23 6.42 -1.84 -5.10
C LYS A 23 6.33 -3.36 -5.02
N PRO A 24 7.44 -4.12 -4.89
CA PRO A 24 7.37 -5.54 -4.62
C PRO A 24 6.66 -5.82 -3.29
N ALA A 25 6.00 -6.97 -3.23
CA ALA A 25 5.45 -7.51 -1.98
C ALA A 25 6.58 -7.70 -0.95
N GLY A 26 6.28 -7.50 0.33
CA GLY A 26 7.26 -7.62 1.41
C GLY A 26 8.37 -6.57 1.45
N VAL A 27 8.51 -5.70 0.44
CA VAL A 27 9.53 -4.63 0.41
C VAL A 27 8.96 -3.32 0.98
N PRO A 28 9.63 -2.69 1.97
CA PRO A 28 9.26 -1.37 2.47
C PRO A 28 9.28 -0.31 1.35
N CYS A 29 8.34 0.63 1.38
CA CYS A 29 8.30 1.71 0.40
C CYS A 29 9.50 2.67 0.59
N VAL A 30 10.14 3.09 -0.50
CA VAL A 30 11.27 4.05 -0.49
C VAL A 30 10.90 5.42 0.11
N GLN A 31 9.60 5.74 0.14
CA GLN A 31 9.08 6.97 0.73
C GLN A 31 8.82 6.86 2.25
N LEU A 32 9.24 5.78 2.91
CA LEU A 32 9.23 5.69 4.38
C LEU A 32 10.48 6.35 4.98
N ASP A 33 10.31 6.96 6.16
CA ASP A 33 11.42 7.39 7.02
C ASP A 33 11.83 6.27 8.00
N GLU A 34 12.83 6.54 8.84
CA GLU A 34 13.34 5.60 9.84
C GLU A 34 12.29 5.19 10.89
N GLN A 35 11.23 5.99 11.05
CA GLN A 35 10.10 5.72 11.94
C GLN A 35 8.91 5.11 11.19
N MET A 36 9.10 4.64 9.94
CA MET A 36 8.06 4.04 9.09
C MET A 36 6.89 4.98 8.77
N ARG A 37 7.13 6.30 8.75
CA ARG A 37 6.14 7.30 8.32
C ARG A 37 6.35 7.67 6.87
N CYS A 38 5.28 8.00 6.16
CA CYS A 38 5.36 8.40 4.76
C CYS A 38 5.86 9.86 4.63
N LYS A 39 7.03 10.05 4.01
CA LYS A 39 7.66 11.36 3.78
C LYS A 39 6.81 12.31 2.92
N VAL A 40 6.00 11.75 2.03
CA VAL A 40 5.11 12.50 1.11
C VAL A 40 3.65 12.52 1.59
N PHE A 41 3.36 12.22 2.86
CA PHE A 41 1.98 12.21 3.36
C PHE A 41 1.31 13.58 3.18
N GLY A 42 0.15 13.60 2.50
CA GLY A 42 -0.61 14.83 2.23
C GLY A 42 -0.08 15.65 1.04
N GLN A 43 1.02 15.25 0.42
CA GLN A 43 1.61 15.93 -0.74
C GLN A 43 1.01 15.39 -2.06
N PRO A 44 0.94 16.19 -3.14
CA PRO A 44 0.40 15.75 -4.42
C PRO A 44 1.18 14.60 -5.06
N GLU A 45 2.44 14.39 -4.68
CA GLU A 45 3.30 13.29 -5.11
C GLU A 45 2.92 11.95 -4.46
N ARG A 46 2.09 11.94 -3.40
CA ARG A 46 1.61 10.71 -2.79
C ARG A 46 0.71 9.97 -3.77
N PRO A 47 1.05 8.72 -4.17
CA PRO A 47 0.22 7.98 -5.11
C PRO A 47 -1.20 7.80 -4.57
N ALA A 48 -2.21 8.05 -5.41
CA ALA A 48 -3.61 8.02 -5.01
C ALA A 48 -4.02 6.70 -4.33
N MET A 49 -3.47 5.58 -4.80
CA MET A 49 -3.74 4.26 -4.21
C MET A 49 -3.28 4.14 -2.75
N CYS A 50 -2.21 4.84 -2.34
CA CYS A 50 -1.78 4.86 -0.95
C CYS A 50 -2.80 5.56 -0.03
N GLY A 51 -3.73 6.34 -0.56
CA GLY A 51 -4.87 6.92 0.16
C GLY A 51 -6.16 6.11 0.07
N GLN A 52 -6.21 5.11 -0.82
CA GLN A 52 -7.39 4.26 -1.00
C GLN A 52 -7.48 3.15 0.05
N LEU A 53 -6.35 2.74 0.64
CA LEU A 53 -6.36 1.79 1.76
C LEU A 53 -7.03 2.45 2.98
N GLN A 54 -8.25 2.03 3.28
CA GLN A 54 -9.00 2.46 4.46
C GLN A 54 -8.65 1.55 5.63
N ALA A 55 -8.13 2.15 6.70
CA ALA A 55 -7.83 1.42 7.93
C ALA A 55 -9.11 0.95 8.63
N SER A 56 -9.13 -0.29 9.12
CA SER A 56 -10.22 -0.85 9.93
C SER A 56 -9.69 -1.28 11.29
N VAL A 57 -10.59 -1.41 12.28
CA VAL A 57 -10.22 -1.92 13.62
C VAL A 57 -9.64 -3.32 13.53
N GLU A 58 -10.19 -4.18 12.67
CA GLU A 58 -9.69 -5.53 12.44
C GLU A 58 -8.23 -5.53 11.95
N MET A 59 -7.90 -4.60 11.03
CA MET A 59 -6.53 -4.45 10.53
C MET A 59 -5.60 -3.79 11.55
N CYS A 60 -6.05 -2.78 12.29
CA CYS A 60 -5.19 -2.02 13.19
C CYS A 60 -4.99 -2.66 14.57
N GLY A 61 -5.94 -3.49 15.01
CA GLY A 61 -6.00 -3.99 16.38
C GLY A 61 -6.75 -3.01 17.30
N ASP A 62 -7.14 -3.51 18.47
CA ASP A 62 -7.84 -2.76 19.52
C ASP A 62 -6.88 -2.10 20.53
N VAL A 63 -5.58 -2.42 20.45
CA VAL A 63 -4.52 -1.91 21.33
C VAL A 63 -3.45 -1.15 20.55
N ALA A 64 -2.88 -0.12 21.18
CA ALA A 64 -1.75 0.61 20.64
C ALA A 64 -0.44 -0.19 20.80
N ASP A 65 -0.12 -1.03 19.82
CA ASP A 65 1.01 -1.97 19.86
C ASP A 65 2.22 -1.57 18.99
N GLY A 66 2.26 -0.31 18.54
CA GLY A 66 3.30 0.14 17.60
C GLY A 66 3.17 -0.46 16.19
N GLY A 67 1.97 -0.92 15.82
CA GLY A 67 1.64 -1.44 14.50
C GLY A 67 2.07 -2.89 14.28
N VAL A 68 2.34 -3.66 15.34
CA VAL A 68 2.73 -5.08 15.24
C VAL A 68 1.59 -5.89 14.62
N HIS A 69 0.38 -5.74 15.15
CA HIS A 69 -0.85 -6.37 14.66
C HIS A 69 -1.12 -5.99 13.20
N ALA A 70 -1.07 -4.70 12.88
CA ALA A 70 -1.30 -4.21 11.52
C ALA A 70 -0.30 -4.77 10.51
N ARG A 71 0.99 -4.87 10.86
CA ARG A 71 1.99 -5.48 9.98
C ARG A 71 1.73 -6.97 9.79
N ALA A 72 1.38 -7.71 10.85
CA ALA A 72 1.03 -9.13 10.74
C ALA A 72 -0.19 -9.36 9.84
N TRP A 73 -1.22 -8.52 9.99
CA TRP A 73 -2.41 -8.53 9.16
C TRP A 73 -2.07 -8.32 7.67
N LEU A 74 -1.30 -7.28 7.36
CA LEU A 74 -0.90 -6.97 5.99
C LEU A 74 -0.06 -8.08 5.35
N MET A 75 0.89 -8.68 6.08
CA MET A 75 1.67 -9.83 5.58
C MET A 75 0.78 -11.02 5.24
N ARG A 76 -0.26 -11.28 6.05
CA ARG A 76 -1.22 -12.35 5.74
C ARG A 76 -2.02 -12.06 4.48
N LEU A 77 -2.45 -10.82 4.26
CA LEU A 77 -3.13 -10.44 3.03
C LEU A 77 -2.21 -10.60 1.81
N GLU A 78 -0.94 -10.18 1.90
CA GLU A 78 0.03 -10.35 0.81
C GLU A 78 0.20 -11.82 0.40
N GLU A 79 0.22 -12.76 1.36
CA GLU A 79 0.22 -14.21 1.07
C GLU A 79 -1.05 -14.66 0.36
N LEU A 80 -2.22 -14.28 0.89
CA LEU A 80 -3.53 -14.71 0.37
C LEU A 80 -3.83 -14.15 -1.02
N THR A 81 -3.28 -12.97 -1.35
CA THR A 81 -3.48 -12.32 -2.64
C THR A 81 -2.27 -12.45 -3.57
N ARG A 82 -1.32 -13.34 -3.27
CA ARG A 82 -0.15 -13.56 -4.13
C ARG A 82 -0.62 -14.03 -5.52
N PRO A 83 -0.17 -13.37 -6.60
CA PRO A 83 -0.41 -13.87 -7.95
C PRO A 83 0.28 -15.23 -8.13
N GLY A 84 -0.45 -16.20 -8.70
CA GLY A 84 0.10 -17.50 -9.09
C GLY A 84 0.92 -17.46 -10.37
#